data_AF-A0A1Q6YTX6-F1
#
_entry.id   AF-A0A1Q6YTX6-F1
#
_cell.length_a   1.000
_cell.length_b   1.000
_cell.length_c   1.000
_cell.angle_alpha   90.00
_cell.angle_beta   90.00
_cell.angle_gamma   90.00
#
_symmetry.space_group_name_H-M   'P 1'
#
loop_
_entity.id
_entity.type
_entity.pdbx_description
1 polymer ?
#
loop_
_entity_poly.entity_id
_entity_poly.type
_entity_poly.pdbx_seq_one_letter_code
_entity_poly.pdbx_strand_id
1 'polypeptide(L)'
;MGNWAERRNIAYTSYTDLSQKPEVYDLIEGEVGRVNQSLVEDEVLRGAQIRKFLILHKELDPDDEEITRTRKVRRGHIARKYAPLIEALYGDRDRADVEAQVTYEDGRTGTIRAGVRIQVVRSGDEAHR
;
A
#
# COMPACT_ATOMS: atom_id res chain seq x y z
N MET A 1 4.66 -8.50 -9.81
CA MET A 1 4.88 -9.14 -8.50
C MET A 1 5.02 -10.66 -8.59
N GLY A 2 4.20 -11.39 -9.38
CA GLY A 2 4.27 -12.86 -9.48
C GLY A 2 5.66 -13.46 -9.77
N ASN A 3 6.33 -13.02 -10.83
CA ASN A 3 7.70 -13.48 -11.17
C ASN A 3 8.72 -13.24 -10.03
N TRP A 4 8.58 -12.17 -9.25
CA TRP A 4 9.45 -11.92 -8.09
C TRP A 4 9.21 -12.95 -6.98
N ALA A 5 7.95 -13.31 -6.74
CA ALA A 5 7.55 -14.29 -5.73
C ALA A 5 7.97 -15.70 -6.14
N GLU A 6 7.77 -16.07 -7.41
CA GLU A 6 8.21 -17.34 -7.99
C GLU A 6 9.72 -17.54 -7.84
N ARG A 7 10.52 -16.51 -8.19
CA ARG A 7 11.99 -16.55 -8.03
C ARG A 7 12.45 -16.72 -6.59
N ARG A 8 11.59 -16.42 -5.61
CA ARG A 8 11.85 -16.55 -4.18
C ARG A 8 11.13 -17.75 -3.56
N ASN A 9 10.47 -18.59 -4.36
CA ASN A 9 9.66 -19.72 -3.91
C ASN A 9 8.56 -19.34 -2.89
N ILE A 10 7.99 -18.14 -3.04
CA ILE A 10 6.88 -17.68 -2.19
C ILE A 10 5.57 -18.18 -2.81
N ALA A 11 4.91 -19.11 -2.13
CA ALA A 11 3.63 -19.66 -2.57
C ALA A 11 2.48 -18.67 -2.30
N TYR A 12 1.67 -18.37 -3.31
CA TYR A 12 0.50 -17.49 -3.19
C TYR A 12 -0.66 -17.95 -4.07
N THR A 13 -1.90 -17.58 -3.70
CA THR A 13 -3.11 -18.00 -4.43
C THR A 13 -3.81 -16.86 -5.18
N SER A 14 -3.54 -15.61 -4.83
CA SER A 14 -4.12 -14.44 -5.48
C SER A 14 -3.23 -13.22 -5.28
N TYR A 15 -3.53 -12.12 -5.99
CA TYR A 15 -2.89 -10.83 -5.71
C TYR A 15 -3.10 -10.40 -4.27
N THR A 16 -4.33 -10.52 -3.77
CA THR A 16 -4.67 -10.15 -2.39
C THR A 16 -3.81 -10.92 -1.39
N ASP A 17 -3.69 -12.25 -1.53
CA ASP A 17 -2.82 -13.06 -0.68
C ASP A 17 -1.36 -12.60 -0.77
N LEU A 18 -0.79 -12.51 -1.98
CA LEU A 18 0.59 -12.10 -2.18
C LEU A 18 0.89 -10.72 -1.59
N SER A 19 0.01 -9.74 -1.83
CA SER A 19 0.17 -8.36 -1.38
C SER A 19 0.23 -8.21 0.14
N GLN A 20 -0.35 -9.16 0.87
CA GLN A 20 -0.41 -9.15 2.33
C GLN A 20 0.66 -10.02 3.01
N LYS A 21 1.55 -10.65 2.22
CA LYS A 21 2.62 -11.49 2.77
C LYS A 21 3.73 -10.66 3.43
N PRO A 22 4.29 -11.11 4.56
CA PRO A 22 5.41 -10.44 5.23
C PRO A 22 6.57 -10.13 4.28
N GLU A 23 6.93 -11.06 3.40
CA GLU A 23 8.04 -10.92 2.47
C GLU A 23 7.86 -9.76 1.50
N VAL A 24 6.62 -9.41 1.15
CA VAL A 24 6.31 -8.25 0.32
C VAL A 24 6.41 -6.97 1.13
N TYR A 25 5.96 -6.96 2.39
CA TYR A 25 6.14 -5.82 3.28
C TYR A 25 7.62 -5.54 3.55
N ASP A 26 8.41 -6.58 3.81
CA ASP A 26 9.86 -6.46 4.04
C ASP A 26 10.58 -5.89 2.81
N LEU A 27 10.19 -6.35 1.61
CA LEU A 27 10.70 -5.80 0.36
C LEU A 27 10.42 -4.30 0.26
N ILE A 28 9.16 -3.90 0.43
CA ILE A 28 8.75 -2.50 0.29
C ILE A 28 9.35 -1.63 1.40
N GLU A 29 9.43 -2.14 2.63
CA GLU A 29 10.09 -1.44 3.73
C GLU A 29 11.56 -1.14 3.42
N GLY A 30 12.27 -2.09 2.80
CA GLY A 30 13.64 -1.86 2.32
C GLY A 30 13.73 -0.73 1.28
N GLU A 31 12.82 -0.67 0.32
CA GLU A 31 12.75 0.43 -0.66
C GLU A 31 12.44 1.77 0.01
N VAL A 32 11.46 1.78 0.91
CA VAL A 32 11.06 2.99 1.66
C VAL A 32 12.22 3.48 2.53
N GLY A 33 12.94 2.58 3.18
CA GLY A 33 14.14 2.90 3.96
C GLY A 33 15.20 3.58 3.11
N ARG A 34 15.47 3.08 1.89
CA ARG A 34 16.40 3.70 0.94
C ARG A 34 15.95 5.10 0.52
N VAL A 35 14.66 5.28 0.22
CA VAL A 35 14.11 6.62 -0.11
C VAL A 35 14.22 7.57 1.08
N ASN A 36 13.87 7.12 2.29
CA ASN A 36 13.96 7.94 3.49
C ASN A 36 15.41 8.39 3.78
N GLN A 37 16.41 7.54 3.53
CA GLN A 37 17.82 7.95 3.64
C GLN A 37 18.15 9.10 2.69
N SER A 38 17.77 9.00 1.41
CA SER A 38 17.98 10.09 0.44
C SER A 38 17.24 11.37 0.81
N LEU A 39 16.07 11.28 1.46
CA LEU A 39 15.32 12.45 1.93
C LEU A 39 15.99 13.14 3.13
N VAL A 40 16.67 12.41 4.01
CA VAL A 40 17.34 12.98 5.19
C VAL A 40 18.55 13.85 4.80
N GLU A 41 19.20 13.52 3.69
CA GLU A 41 20.37 14.25 3.17
C GLU A 41 20.00 15.63 2.60
N ASP A 42 18.74 15.84 2.23
CA ASP A 42 18.23 17.09 1.67
C ASP A 42 17.50 17.92 2.75
N GLU A 43 18.02 19.11 3.04
CA GLU A 43 17.49 19.99 4.10
C GLU A 43 16.02 20.39 3.88
N VAL A 44 15.60 20.54 2.62
CA VAL A 44 14.22 20.91 2.27
C VAL A 44 13.30 19.70 2.36
N LEU A 45 13.78 18.52 1.96
CA LEU A 45 12.98 17.29 1.87
C LEU A 45 13.04 16.40 3.11
N ARG A 46 13.87 16.72 4.10
CA ARG A 46 13.99 15.95 5.36
C ARG A 46 12.65 15.69 6.06
N GLY A 47 11.72 16.64 5.98
CA GLY A 47 10.38 16.50 6.54
C GLY A 47 9.43 15.58 5.76
N ALA A 48 9.78 15.19 4.54
CA ALA A 48 8.94 14.39 3.64
C ALA A 48 9.14 12.86 3.79
N GLN A 49 9.85 12.42 4.83
CA GLN A 49 10.04 10.99 5.11
C GLN A 49 8.71 10.24 5.25
N ILE A 50 8.67 9.02 4.71
CA ILE A 50 7.54 8.11 4.85
C ILE A 50 7.60 7.46 6.23
N ARG A 51 6.61 7.73 7.09
CA ARG A 51 6.54 7.20 8.46
C ARG A 51 5.75 5.91 8.57
N LYS A 52 4.69 5.77 7.77
CA LYS A 52 3.83 4.59 7.73
C LYS A 52 3.38 4.31 6.30
N PHE A 53 3.23 3.05 5.94
CA PHE A 53 2.61 2.66 4.68
C PHE A 53 1.76 1.40 4.87
N LEU A 54 0.91 1.14 3.88
CA LEU A 54 0.19 -0.13 3.73
C LEU A 54 0.17 -0.51 2.25
N ILE A 55 -0.09 -1.77 1.97
CA ILE A 55 -0.22 -2.29 0.60
C ILE A 55 -1.68 -2.61 0.35
N LEU A 56 -2.26 -2.03 -0.70
CA LEU A 56 -3.64 -2.31 -1.07
C LEU A 56 -3.81 -3.78 -1.49
N HIS A 57 -4.96 -4.34 -1.12
CA HIS A 57 -5.34 -5.72 -1.42
C HIS A 57 -5.72 -5.94 -2.90
N LYS A 58 -5.78 -4.87 -3.70
CA LYS A 58 -6.01 -4.85 -5.15
C LYS A 58 -5.27 -3.68 -5.81
N GLU A 59 -5.10 -3.74 -7.13
CA GLU A 59 -4.61 -2.62 -7.92
C GLU A 59 -5.72 -1.55 -8.12
N LEU A 60 -5.30 -0.29 -8.30
CA LEU A 60 -6.23 0.79 -8.62
C LEU A 60 -6.73 0.66 -10.05
N ASP A 61 -8.05 0.72 -10.23
CA ASP A 61 -8.70 0.43 -11.50
C ASP A 61 -9.37 1.69 -12.10
N PRO A 62 -9.15 2.00 -13.40
CA PRO A 62 -9.89 3.06 -14.08
C PRO A 62 -11.41 2.87 -14.09
N ASP A 63 -11.88 1.63 -14.16
CA ASP A 63 -13.31 1.29 -14.21
C ASP A 63 -13.97 1.44 -12.83
N ASP A 64 -13.19 1.39 -11.75
CA ASP A 64 -13.60 1.75 -10.38
C ASP A 64 -13.52 3.26 -10.09
N GLU A 65 -13.20 4.09 -11.09
CA GLU A 65 -12.97 5.53 -10.95
C GLU A 65 -11.86 5.92 -9.94
N GLU A 66 -10.94 5.01 -9.65
CA GLU A 66 -9.85 5.23 -8.70
C GLU A 66 -8.69 6.01 -9.34
N ILE A 67 -8.52 5.78 -10.64
CA ILE A 67 -7.43 6.30 -11.44
C ILE A 67 -7.96 6.69 -12.84
N THR A 68 -7.26 7.55 -13.57
CA THR A 68 -7.57 7.76 -15.00
C THR A 68 -7.00 6.62 -15.83
N ARG A 69 -7.46 6.44 -17.08
CA ARG A 69 -6.83 5.51 -18.04
C ARG A 69 -5.33 5.81 -18.26
N THR A 70 -4.90 7.05 -18.02
CA THR A 70 -3.50 7.48 -18.04
C THR A 70 -2.76 7.31 -16.70
N ARG A 71 -3.33 6.57 -15.75
CA ARG A 71 -2.76 6.28 -14.43
C ARG A 71 -2.63 7.49 -13.46
N LYS A 72 -3.44 8.53 -13.63
CA LYS A 72 -3.52 9.64 -12.65
C LYS A 72 -4.54 9.31 -11.56
N VAL A 73 -4.11 9.33 -10.30
CA VAL A 73 -4.97 9.05 -9.14
C VAL A 73 -6.07 10.11 -9.00
N ARG A 74 -7.32 9.67 -8.83
CA ARG A 74 -8.49 10.52 -8.55
C ARG A 74 -8.62 10.75 -7.05
N ARG A 75 -7.76 11.60 -6.50
CA ARG A 75 -7.59 11.82 -5.05
C ARG A 75 -8.89 11.98 -4.25
N GLY A 76 -9.85 12.77 -4.74
CA GLY A 76 -11.12 12.96 -4.02
C GLY A 76 -11.97 11.69 -3.94
N HIS A 77 -11.94 10.84 -4.96
CA HIS A 77 -12.62 9.54 -4.94
C HIS A 77 -11.90 8.57 -3.99
N ILE A 78 -10.57 8.47 -4.11
CA ILE A 78 -9.73 7.66 -3.21
C ILE A 78 -9.93 8.04 -1.74
N ALA A 79 -9.92 9.33 -1.43
CA ALA A 79 -10.06 9.82 -0.06
C ALA A 79 -11.38 9.39 0.59
N ARG A 80 -12.47 9.31 -0.18
CA ARG A 80 -13.77 8.82 0.31
C ARG A 80 -13.81 7.30 0.40
N LYS A 81 -13.43 6.60 -0.67
CA LYS A 81 -13.50 5.13 -0.76
C LYS A 81 -12.59 4.45 0.28
N TYR A 82 -11.41 5.02 0.51
CA TYR A 82 -10.40 4.46 1.41
C TYR A 82 -10.24 5.26 2.71
N ALA A 83 -11.25 6.06 3.10
CA ALA A 83 -11.22 6.85 4.34
C ALA A 83 -10.79 6.01 5.56
N PRO A 84 -11.32 4.79 5.80
CA PRO A 84 -10.90 3.99 6.96
C PRO A 84 -9.41 3.62 6.96
N LEU A 85 -8.82 3.39 5.77
CA LEU A 85 -7.40 3.07 5.64
C LEU A 85 -6.53 4.31 5.86
N ILE A 86 -6.96 5.46 5.31
CA ILE A 86 -6.26 6.74 5.46
C ILE A 86 -6.28 7.18 6.92
N GLU A 87 -7.43 7.09 7.60
CA GLU A 87 -7.55 7.36 9.03
C GLU A 87 -6.64 6.46 9.85
N ALA A 88 -6.57 5.17 9.52
CA ALA A 88 -5.69 4.24 10.22
C ALA A 88 -4.20 4.55 10.01
N LEU A 89 -3.80 5.04 8.82
CA LEU A 89 -2.44 5.53 8.56
C LEU A 89 -2.07 6.74 9.43
N TYR A 90 -3.01 7.62 9.72
CA TYR A 90 -2.79 8.77 10.60
C TYR A 90 -2.96 8.47 12.10
N GLY A 91 -3.67 7.39 12.44
CA GLY A 91 -3.87 6.94 13.81
C GLY A 91 -2.81 5.93 14.28
N ASP A 92 -3.11 5.26 15.40
CA ASP A 92 -2.21 4.31 16.07
C ASP A 92 -2.53 2.84 15.79
N ARG A 93 -3.33 2.56 14.76
CA ARG A 93 -3.68 1.19 14.37
C ARG A 93 -2.53 0.53 13.62
N ASP A 94 -2.36 -0.77 13.83
CA ASP A 94 -1.42 -1.64 13.11
C ASP A 94 -2.08 -2.42 11.95
N ARG A 95 -3.42 -2.37 11.88
CA ARG A 95 -4.23 -3.00 10.85
C ARG A 95 -5.48 -2.18 10.57
N ALA A 96 -5.97 -2.27 9.34
CA ALA A 96 -7.26 -1.71 8.95
C ALA A 96 -7.99 -2.66 7.99
N ASP A 97 -9.31 -2.74 8.12
CA ASP A 97 -10.14 -3.49 7.20
C ASP A 97 -10.69 -2.56 6.13
N VAL A 98 -10.75 -3.05 4.90
CA VAL A 98 -11.41 -2.37 3.79
C VAL A 98 -12.38 -3.32 3.11
N GLU A 99 -13.57 -2.79 2.85
CA GLU A 99 -14.53 -3.41 1.95
C GLU A 99 -14.35 -2.78 0.58
N ALA A 100 -13.93 -3.57 -0.41
CA ALA A 100 -13.92 -3.16 -1.80
C ALA A 100 -15.06 -3.85 -2.54
N GLN A 101 -15.88 -3.06 -3.23
CA GLN A 101 -16.72 -3.61 -4.29
C GLN A 101 -15.81 -4.01 -5.45
N VAL A 102 -15.94 -5.25 -5.88
CA VAL A 102 -15.25 -5.81 -7.04
C VAL A 102 -16.32 -6.14 -8.07
N THR A 103 -16.17 -5.58 -9.26
CA THR A 103 -16.96 -5.95 -10.42
C THR A 103 -16.25 -7.11 -11.12
N TYR A 104 -16.88 -8.28 -11.15
CA TYR A 104 -16.38 -9.45 -11.87
C TYR A 104 -16.57 -9.26 -13.37
N GLU A 105 -15.82 -10.01 -14.19
CA GLU A 105 -15.87 -9.93 -15.66
C GLU A 105 -17.25 -10.20 -16.25
N ASP A 106 -18.12 -10.89 -15.51
CA ASP A 106 -19.51 -11.16 -15.88
C ASP A 106 -20.51 -10.07 -15.45
N GLY A 107 -20.01 -8.95 -14.92
CA GLY A 107 -20.81 -7.81 -14.47
C GLY A 107 -21.40 -7.96 -13.07
N ARG A 108 -21.19 -9.10 -12.38
CA ARG A 108 -21.60 -9.24 -10.98
C ARG A 108 -20.74 -8.34 -10.09
N THR A 109 -21.35 -7.76 -9.07
CA THR A 109 -20.63 -7.06 -8.02
C THR A 109 -20.56 -7.93 -6.78
N GLY A 110 -19.37 -8.04 -6.19
CA GLY A 110 -19.15 -8.68 -4.89
C GLY A 110 -18.40 -7.75 -3.95
N THR A 111 -18.48 -8.04 -2.65
CA THR A 111 -17.69 -7.33 -1.64
C THR A 111 -16.54 -8.21 -1.21
N ILE A 112 -15.31 -7.76 -1.43
CA ILE A 112 -14.13 -8.37 -0.82
C ILE A 112 -13.81 -7.59 0.43
N ARG A 113 -13.71 -8.31 1.56
CA ARG A 113 -13.13 -7.80 2.80
C ARG A 113 -11.67 -8.20 2.83
N ALA A 114 -10.80 -7.22 2.99
CA ALA A 114 -9.38 -7.47 3.19
C ALA A 114 -8.90 -6.65 4.38
N GLY A 115 -8.24 -7.34 5.32
CA GLY A 115 -7.48 -6.67 6.37
C GLY A 115 -6.07 -6.38 5.86
N VAL A 116 -5.70 -5.11 5.81
CA VAL A 116 -4.37 -4.65 5.40
C VAL A 116 -3.54 -4.28 6.63
N ARG A 117 -2.27 -4.67 6.62
CA ARG A 117 -1.31 -4.31 7.67
C ARG A 117 -0.80 -2.89 7.45
N ILE A 118 -0.57 -2.17 8.53
CA ILE A 118 0.09 -0.88 8.54
C ILE A 118 1.52 -1.10 9.02
N GLN A 119 2.47 -0.83 8.15
CA GLN A 119 3.90 -0.91 8.47
C GLN A 119 4.40 0.45 8.92
N VAL A 120 4.89 0.51 10.15
CA VAL A 120 5.60 1.67 10.68
C VAL A 120 7.05 1.59 10.23
N VAL A 121 7.56 2.68 9.69
CA VAL A 121 8.94 2.79 9.21
C VAL A 121 9.70 3.71 10.16
N ARG A 122 10.88 3.25 10.59
CA ARG A 122 11.77 4.07 11.42
C ARG A 122 12.19 5.32 10.65
N SER A 123 12.27 6.45 11.35
CA SER A 123 12.76 7.68 10.72
C SER A 123 14.23 7.52 10.38
N GLY A 124 14.66 8.06 9.24
CA GLY A 124 16.08 8.10 8.89
C GLY A 124 16.91 8.90 9.91
N ASP A 125 16.28 9.80 10.67
CA ASP A 125 16.91 10.54 11.77
C ASP A 125 17.28 9.63 12.97
N GLU A 126 16.55 8.53 13.16
CA GLU A 126 16.81 7.55 14.24
C GLU A 126 17.92 6.55 13.86
N ALA A 127 18.17 6.36 12.56
CA ALA A 127 19.20 5.45 12.06
C ALA A 127 20.63 6.02 12.13
N HIS A 128 20.77 7.31 12.47
CA HIS A 128 22.05 8.02 12.54
C HIS A 128 22.50 8.37 13.98
N ARG A 129 21.81 7.84 15.00
CA ARG A 129 22.30 7.84 16.39
C ARG A 129 23.03 6.54 16.69
#